data_AF-A0A6I3MA17-F1
#
_entry.id   AF-A0A6I3MA17-F1
#
_cell.length_a   1.000
_cell.length_b   1.000
_cell.length_c   1.000
_cell.angle_alpha   90.00
_cell.angle_beta   90.00
_cell.angle_gamma   90.00
#
_symmetry.space_group_name_H-M   'P 1'
#
loop_
_entity.id
_entity.type
_entity.pdbx_description
1 polymer ?
#
loop_
_entity_poly.entity_id
_entity_poly.type
_entity_poly.pdbx_seq_one_letter_code
_entity_poly.pdbx_strand_id
1 'polypeptide(L)' 'MDRATLLAHEDRWGQEASPTSASLSDLSHAESALYEDLVTDRFGASVRLEQELIDWKWVTEALGD' A
#
# COMPACT_ATOMS: atom_id res chain seq x y z
N MET A 1 -3.37 1.18 4.81
CA MET A 1 -3.86 0.13 3.88
C MET A 1 -3.30 -1.21 4.33
N ASP A 2 -4.01 -2.30 4.10
CA ASP A 2 -3.51 -3.63 4.45
C ASP A 2 -2.75 -4.31 3.31
N ARG A 3 -2.06 -5.41 3.66
CA ARG A 3 -1.24 -6.18 2.73
C ARG A 3 -2.08 -6.87 1.66
N ALA A 4 -3.29 -7.32 2.02
CA ALA A 4 -4.19 -7.98 1.09
C ALA A 4 -4.57 -7.04 -0.06
N THR A 5 -4.88 -5.78 0.27
CA THR A 5 -5.20 -4.73 -0.70
C THR A 5 -4.02 -4.47 -1.64
N LEU A 6 -2.79 -4.36 -1.12
CA LEU A 6 -1.59 -4.15 -1.93
C LEU A 6 -1.37 -5.29 -2.94
N LEU A 7 -1.39 -6.54 -2.48
CA LEU A 7 -1.10 -7.71 -3.31
C LEU A 7 -2.23 -8.04 -4.30
N ALA A 8 -3.48 -7.71 -3.97
CA ALA A 8 -4.60 -7.89 -4.89
C ALA A 8 -4.52 -6.99 -6.14
N HIS A 9 -3.73 -5.91 -6.07
CA HIS A 9 -3.62 -4.89 -7.11
C HIS A 9 -2.18 -4.67 -7.59
N GLU A 10 -1.41 -5.77 -7.72
CA GLU A 10 -0.05 -5.75 -8.29
C GLU A 10 -0.01 -5.07 -9.67
N ASP A 11 -1.07 -5.20 -10.47
CA ASP A 11 -1.23 -4.55 -11.77
C ASP A 11 -1.36 -3.02 -11.68
N ARG A 12 -1.61 -2.47 -10.49
CA ARG A 12 -1.75 -1.02 -10.20
C ARG A 12 -0.57 -0.46 -9.41
N TRP A 13 0.55 -1.18 -9.35
CA TRP A 13 1.76 -0.66 -8.76
C TRP A 13 2.48 0.30 -9.70
N GLY A 14 2.81 1.47 -9.19
CA GLY A 14 3.74 2.42 -9.77
C GLY A 14 5.09 2.40 -9.05
N GLN A 15 5.98 3.28 -9.49
CA GLN A 15 7.21 3.60 -8.78
C GLN A 15 7.13 5.04 -8.27
N GLU A 16 7.33 5.23 -6.97
CA GLU A 16 7.44 6.56 -6.39
C GLU A 16 8.81 7.15 -6.73
N ALA A 17 8.83 8.29 -7.41
CA ALA A 17 10.07 8.94 -7.83
C ALA A 17 10.84 9.54 -6.64
N SER A 18 10.15 9.83 -5.54
CA SER A 18 10.74 10.37 -4.31
C SER A 18 10.16 9.66 -3.09
N PRO A 19 10.57 8.40 -2.84
CA PRO A 19 10.03 7.59 -1.74
C PRO A 19 10.35 8.22 -0.39
N THR A 20 9.43 8.06 0.57
CA THR A 20 9.56 8.65 1.91
C THR A 20 9.65 7.56 2.98
N SER A 21 10.65 7.65 3.84
CA SER A 21 10.91 6.77 4.99
C SER A 21 10.69 7.48 6.33
N ALA A 22 9.53 8.13 6.47
CA ALA A 22 9.17 8.86 7.68
C ALA A 22 8.71 7.90 8.81
N SER A 23 8.94 8.31 10.06
CA SER A 23 8.31 7.63 11.19
C SER A 23 6.82 7.99 11.26
N LEU A 24 5.95 6.99 11.13
CA LEU A 24 4.50 7.16 11.19
C LEU A 24 3.97 6.54 12.51
N SER A 25 3.43 7.37 13.40
CA SER A 25 2.98 6.95 14.75
C SER A 25 1.61 6.28 14.76
N ASP A 26 0.78 6.56 13.78
CA ASP A 26 -0.65 6.24 13.82
C ASP A 26 -0.99 4.96 13.04
N LEU A 27 0.03 4.24 12.55
CA LEU A 27 -0.14 2.97 11.88
C LEU A 27 -0.50 1.87 12.88
N SER A 28 -1.47 1.04 12.53
CA SER A 28 -1.65 -0.24 13.20
C SER A 28 -0.42 -1.14 13.01
N HIS A 29 -0.26 -2.17 13.85
CA HIS A 29 0.87 -3.10 13.73
C HIS A 29 0.97 -3.73 12.33
N ALA A 30 -0.17 -4.09 11.74
CA ALA A 30 -0.21 -4.66 10.38
C ALA A 30 0.22 -3.64 9.31
N GLU A 31 -0.17 -2.37 9.48
CA GLU A 31 0.23 -1.30 8.56
C GLU A 31 1.70 -0.94 8.72
N SER A 32 2.25 -0.91 9.94
CA SER A 32 3.68 -0.70 10.17
C SER A 32 4.51 -1.78 9.50
N ALA A 33 4.12 -3.05 9.62
CA ALA A 33 4.81 -4.15 8.98
C ALA A 33 4.78 -4.02 7.44
N LEU A 34 3.62 -3.68 6.86
CA LEU A 34 3.51 -3.43 5.43
C LEU A 34 4.35 -2.23 4.98
N TYR A 35 4.35 -1.15 5.76
CA TYR A 35 5.12 0.04 5.48
C TYR A 35 6.62 -0.25 5.50
N GLU A 36 7.11 -1.03 6.47
CA GLU A 36 8.50 -1.47 6.52
C GLU A 36 8.87 -2.28 5.27
N ASP A 37 8.02 -3.22 4.85
CA ASP A 37 8.24 -3.99 3.62
C ASP A 37 8.29 -3.11 2.36
N LEU A 38 7.48 -2.05 2.28
CA LEU A 38 7.50 -1.09 1.17
C LEU A 38 8.77 -0.24 1.17
N VAL A 39 9.17 0.30 2.33
CA VAL A 39 10.36 1.17 2.46
C VAL A 39 11.67 0.39 2.27
N THR A 40 11.66 -0.91 2.53
CA THR A 40 12.79 -1.82 2.31
C THR A 40 12.80 -2.48 0.93
N ASP A 41 11.95 -2.00 0.00
CA ASP A 41 11.84 -2.49 -1.38
C ASP A 41 11.57 -4.01 -1.51
N ARG A 42 10.92 -4.62 -0.50
CA ARG A 42 10.65 -6.07 -0.49
C ARG A 42 9.80 -6.53 -1.67
N PHE A 43 8.93 -5.65 -2.16
CA PHE A 43 8.03 -5.90 -3.29
C PHE A 43 8.56 -5.38 -4.63
N GLY A 44 9.75 -4.76 -4.63
CA GLY A 44 10.32 -4.07 -5.77
C GLY A 44 10.77 -2.65 -5.40
N ALA A 45 11.61 -2.07 -6.24
CA ALA A 45 12.18 -0.74 -6.02
C ALA A 45 11.09 0.35 -6.02
N SER A 46 10.99 1.09 -4.92
CA SER A 46 10.09 2.22 -4.71
C SER A 46 8.63 1.94 -5.06
N VAL A 47 8.13 0.73 -4.78
CA VAL A 47 6.73 0.36 -5.08
C VAL A 47 5.74 1.30 -4.38
N ARG A 48 4.80 1.83 -5.14
CA ARG A 48 3.65 2.60 -4.66
C ARG A 48 2.37 2.05 -5.27
N LEU A 49 1.34 1.83 -4.44
CA LEU A 49 0.02 1.50 -4.94
C LEU A 49 -0.68 2.77 -5.45
N GLU A 50 -1.11 2.78 -6.71
CA GLU A 50 -1.94 3.84 -7.25
C GLU A 50 -3.40 3.64 -6.81
N GLN A 51 -3.69 4.01 -5.55
CA GLN A 51 -4.99 3.74 -4.92
C GLN A 51 -6.18 4.34 -5.68
N GLU A 52 -5.96 5.45 -6.40
CA GLU A 52 -6.98 6.05 -7.27
C GLU A 52 -7.42 5.16 -8.45
N LEU A 53 -6.64 4.12 -8.77
CA LEU A 53 -6.95 3.15 -9.82
C LEU A 53 -7.69 1.91 -9.32
N ILE A 54 -7.95 1.81 -8.01
CA ILE A 54 -8.70 0.69 -7.41
C ILE A 54 -10.19 0.88 -7.70
N ASP A 55 -10.84 -0.17 -8.18
CA ASP A 55 -12.28 -0.14 -8.49
C ASP A 55 -13.10 0.19 -7.24
N TRP A 56 -14.01 1.16 -7.36
CA TRP A 56 -14.83 1.62 -6.23
C TRP A 56 -15.60 0.49 -5.52
N LYS A 57 -16.02 -0.52 -6.29
CA LYS A 57 -16.69 -1.71 -5.74
C LYS A 57 -15.81 -2.46 -4.73
N TRP A 58 -14.51 -2.59 -4.99
CA TRP A 58 -13.58 -3.22 -4.06
C TRP A 58 -13.48 -2.42 -2.76
N VAL A 59 -13.40 -1.08 -2.88
CA VAL A 59 -13.30 -0.17 -1.75
C VAL A 59 -14.53 -0.30 -0.84
N THR A 60 -15.74 -0.28 -1.40
CA THR A 60 -16.98 -0.43 -0.61
C THR A 60 -17.05 -1.78 0.09
N GLU A 61 -16.67 -2.87 -0.58
CA GLU A 61 -16.63 -4.21 0.02
C GLU A 61 -15.62 -4.30 1.17
N ALA A 62 -14.45 -3.66 1.04
CA ALA A 62 -13.41 -3.63 2.07
C ALA A 62 -13.77 -2.77 3.29
N LEU A 63 -14.54 -1.70 3.09
CA LEU A 63 -15.03 -0.83 4.16
C LEU A 63 -16.27 -1.38 4.87
N GLY A 64 -16.97 -2.35 4.25
CA GLY A 64 -18.22 -2.91 4.76
C GLY A 64 -19.43 -2.01 4.53
N ASP A 65 -19.38 -1.14 3.51
CA ASP A 65 -20.45 -0.22 3.09
C ASP A 65 -21.43 -0.86 2.06
#